data_AF-A0AAU8K291-F1
#
_entry.id   AF-A0AAU8K291-F1
#
_cell.length_a   1.000
_cell.length_b   1.000
_cell.length_c   1.000
_cell.angle_alpha   90.00
_cell.angle_beta   90.00
_cell.angle_gamma   90.00
#
_symmetry.space_group_name_H-M   'P 1'
#
loop_
_entity.id
_entity.type
_entity.pdbx_description
1 polymer ?
#
loop_
_entity_poly.entity_id
_entity_poly.type
_entity_poly.pdbx_seq_one_letter_code
_entity_poly.pdbx_strand_id
1 'polypeptide(L)'
;MPHPRSRGGRREPAAYLRCYPSDRWQMQTHRHALDSYALRLGLSHPVVYLDNGRSATGALPALERLGNAVAAGVHHVVLVPGPWVFCLDPVVAHATVQRFAALGCEVVELPRDWSARPRGGGRPDHPPWGSGPRPAG
;
A
#
# COMPACT_ATOMS: atom_id res chain seq x y z
N MET A 1 -12.72 20.46 33.71
CA MET A 1 -12.11 19.19 33.25
C MET A 1 -11.24 19.50 32.03
N PRO A 2 -9.92 19.60 32.17
CA PRO A 2 -9.03 19.83 31.03
C PRO A 2 -8.90 18.55 30.19
N HIS A 3 -8.95 18.71 28.87
CA HIS A 3 -8.80 17.64 27.87
C HIS A 3 -7.43 16.94 27.97
N PRO A 4 -7.36 15.60 27.84
CA PRO A 4 -6.10 14.94 27.54
C PRO A 4 -5.77 15.10 26.05
N ARG A 5 -5.28 16.28 25.67
CA ARG A 5 -4.36 16.40 24.53
C ARG A 5 -2.97 16.06 25.07
N SER A 6 -2.63 14.77 25.11
CA SER A 6 -1.30 14.32 25.49
C SER A 6 -0.65 13.53 24.36
N ARG A 7 0.33 14.20 23.75
CA ARG A 7 1.47 13.69 22.97
C ARG A 7 1.12 12.91 21.71
N GLY A 8 1.06 13.64 20.60
CA GLY A 8 1.31 13.11 19.26
C GLY A 8 2.74 12.58 19.14
N GLY A 9 3.04 11.46 19.80
CA GLY A 9 4.04 10.55 19.28
C GLY A 9 3.50 10.10 17.93
N ARG A 10 4.17 10.49 16.85
CA ARG A 10 3.79 10.11 15.49
C ARG A 10 3.76 8.59 15.43
N ARG A 11 2.59 8.00 15.60
CA ARG A 11 2.39 6.56 15.42
C ARG A 11 2.69 6.27 13.97
N GLU A 12 3.58 5.33 13.72
CA GLU A 12 4.00 5.06 12.35
C GLU A 12 2.83 4.40 11.60
N PRO A 13 2.55 4.80 10.35
CA PRO A 13 1.64 4.04 9.51
C PRO A 13 2.25 2.66 9.24
N ALA A 14 1.41 1.66 9.07
CA ALA A 14 1.83 0.35 8.62
C ALA A 14 1.31 0.10 7.21
N ALA A 15 2.01 -0.76 6.47
CA ALA A 15 1.61 -1.25 5.16
C ALA A 15 1.57 -2.77 5.22
N TYR A 16 0.47 -3.38 4.80
CA TYR A 16 0.36 -4.84 4.77
C TYR A 16 0.21 -5.37 3.35
N LEU A 17 1.07 -6.33 3.01
CA LEU A 17 1.16 -6.95 1.70
C LEU A 17 1.09 -8.47 1.84
N ARG A 18 0.34 -9.10 0.94
CA ARG A 18 0.27 -10.56 0.79
C ARG A 18 0.67 -10.93 -0.63
N CYS A 19 1.58 -11.91 -0.77
CA CYS A 19 2.04 -12.39 -2.08
C CYS A 19 1.70 -13.87 -2.26
N TYR A 20 0.94 -14.18 -3.32
CA TYR A 20 0.74 -15.54 -3.85
C TYR A 20 1.94 -15.90 -4.76
N PRO A 21 2.45 -17.14 -4.79
CA PRO A 21 3.87 -17.36 -5.05
C PRO A 21 4.31 -16.96 -6.46
N SER A 22 5.46 -16.26 -6.49
CA SER A 22 6.42 -16.12 -7.61
C SER A 22 6.40 -14.82 -8.43
N ASP A 23 5.96 -13.68 -7.89
CA ASP A 23 6.09 -12.40 -8.61
C ASP A 23 6.78 -11.29 -7.80
N ARG A 24 8.12 -11.37 -7.74
CA ARG A 24 8.96 -10.38 -7.05
C ARG A 24 8.88 -8.98 -7.67
N TRP A 25 8.55 -8.87 -8.96
CA TRP A 25 8.46 -7.57 -9.64
C TRP A 25 7.23 -6.79 -9.22
N GLN A 26 6.09 -7.47 -9.10
CA GLN A 26 4.86 -6.84 -8.63
C GLN A 26 5.02 -6.34 -7.19
N MET A 27 5.75 -7.04 -6.33
CA MET A 27 6.00 -6.64 -4.95
C MET A 27 6.67 -5.26 -4.82
N GLN A 28 7.68 -4.97 -5.64
CA GLN A 28 8.36 -3.68 -5.57
C GLN A 28 7.42 -2.56 -6.04
N THR A 29 6.60 -2.80 -7.05
CA THR A 29 5.57 -1.87 -7.52
C THR A 29 4.51 -1.60 -6.45
N HIS A 30 3.98 -2.63 -5.77
CA HIS A 30 3.01 -2.47 -4.69
C HIS A 30 3.60 -1.69 -3.51
N ARG A 31 4.86 -1.99 -3.14
CA ARG A 31 5.56 -1.27 -2.08
C ARG A 31 5.77 0.21 -2.45
N HIS A 32 6.24 0.51 -3.66
CA HIS A 32 6.41 1.88 -4.12
C HIS A 32 5.09 2.64 -4.19
N ALA A 33 4.00 1.97 -4.60
CA ALA A 33 2.67 2.58 -4.61
C ALA A 33 2.18 2.93 -3.20
N LEU A 34 2.33 2.01 -2.24
CA LEU A 34 1.97 2.27 -0.83
C LEU A 34 2.81 3.39 -0.23
N ASP A 35 4.11 3.41 -0.51
CA ASP A 35 5.02 4.44 -0.01
C ASP A 35 4.67 5.83 -0.59
N SER A 36 4.46 5.89 -1.90
CA SER A 36 4.05 7.12 -2.59
C SER A 36 2.69 7.62 -2.12
N TYR A 37 1.77 6.69 -1.81
CA TYR A 37 0.45 7.03 -1.31
C TYR A 37 0.49 7.52 0.14
N ALA A 38 1.32 6.91 0.99
CA ALA A 38 1.56 7.38 2.35
C ALA A 38 2.05 8.83 2.35
N LEU A 39 3.03 9.15 1.48
CA LEU A 39 3.55 10.51 1.33
C LEU A 39 2.47 11.49 0.85
N ARG A 40 1.61 11.09 -0.10
CA ARG A 40 0.48 11.92 -0.56
C ARG A 40 -0.54 12.21 0.54
N LEU A 41 -0.71 11.29 1.48
CA LEU A 41 -1.56 11.46 2.66
C LEU A 41 -0.87 12.26 3.79
N GLY A 42 0.37 12.72 3.59
CA GLY A 42 1.16 13.42 4.61
C GLY A 42 1.64 12.51 5.74
N LEU A 43 1.61 11.19 5.53
CA LEU A 43 2.07 10.19 6.48
C LEU A 43 3.58 9.96 6.31
N SER A 44 4.23 9.48 7.38
CA SER A 44 5.62 9.03 7.31
C SER A 44 5.74 7.70 6.52
N HIS A 45 6.97 7.29 6.21
CA HIS A 45 7.20 5.99 5.58
C HIS A 45 6.57 4.85 6.39
N PRO A 46 5.75 3.99 5.77
CA PRO A 46 5.05 2.95 6.49
C PRO A 46 5.94 1.74 6.82
N VAL A 47 5.73 1.18 8.00
CA VAL A 47 6.33 -0.10 8.40
C VAL A 47 5.67 -1.22 7.62
N VAL A 48 6.45 -1.94 6.81
CA VAL A 48 5.92 -2.97 5.89
C VAL A 48 5.87 -4.33 6.57
N TYR A 49 4.66 -4.88 6.68
CA TYR A 49 4.38 -6.25 7.07
C TYR A 49 4.07 -7.09 5.83
N LEU A 50 4.78 -8.20 5.65
CA LEU A 50 4.71 -9.01 4.46
C LEU A 50 4.54 -10.49 4.81
N ASP A 51 3.47 -11.10 4.30
CA ASP A 51 3.33 -12.56 4.20
C ASP A 51 3.55 -12.99 2.74
N ASN A 52 4.73 -13.57 2.48
CA ASN A 52 5.16 -14.04 1.16
C ASN A 52 5.20 -15.58 1.11
N GLY A 53 4.70 -16.18 0.02
CA GLY A 53 4.85 -17.61 -0.26
C GLY A 53 4.02 -18.54 0.63
N ARG A 54 3.01 -18.02 1.33
CA ARG A 54 2.11 -18.82 2.16
C ARG A 54 0.80 -19.10 1.42
N SER A 55 0.34 -20.34 1.49
CA SER A 55 -0.95 -20.77 0.93
C SER A 55 -2.09 -19.89 1.45
N ALA A 56 -3.15 -19.74 0.67
CA ALA A 56 -4.33 -18.96 1.03
C ALA A 56 -4.91 -19.33 2.42
N THR A 57 -4.65 -20.57 2.85
CA THR A 57 -5.12 -21.24 4.07
C THR A 57 -4.05 -21.39 5.17
N GLY A 58 -2.80 -20.97 4.95
CA GLY A 58 -1.72 -21.09 5.92
C GLY A 58 -1.66 -19.95 6.95
N ALA A 59 -0.97 -20.17 8.07
CA ALA A 59 -0.78 -19.16 9.11
C ALA A 59 -0.15 -17.86 8.55
N LEU A 60 -0.68 -16.70 8.95
CA LEU A 60 -0.27 -15.36 8.49
C LEU A 60 0.45 -14.61 9.64
N PRO A 61 1.73 -14.95 9.94
CA PRO A 61 2.44 -14.39 11.08
C PRO A 61 2.78 -12.92 10.91
N ALA A 62 2.84 -12.39 9.68
CA ALA A 62 2.96 -10.94 9.51
C ALA A 62 1.64 -10.24 9.83
N LEU A 63 0.50 -10.83 9.44
CA LEU A 63 -0.82 -10.33 9.85
C LEU A 63 -1.03 -10.40 11.37
N GLU A 64 -0.60 -11.48 12.03
CA GLU A 64 -0.69 -11.59 13.49
C GLU A 64 0.18 -10.52 14.19
N ARG A 65 1.42 -10.33 13.71
CA ARG A 65 2.30 -9.28 14.24
C ARG A 65 1.71 -7.88 14.03
N LEU A 66 1.10 -7.64 12.88
CA LEU A 66 0.39 -6.39 12.61
C LEU A 66 -0.78 -6.20 13.58
N GLY A 67 -1.59 -7.23 13.79
CA GLY A 67 -2.70 -7.20 14.73
C GLY A 67 -2.25 -6.89 16.16
N ASN A 68 -1.15 -7.49 16.61
CA ASN A 68 -0.56 -7.22 17.93
C ASN A 68 -0.04 -5.78 18.03
N ALA A 69 0.61 -5.27 16.99
CA ALA A 69 1.11 -3.88 16.96
C ALA A 69 -0.04 -2.85 16.93
N VAL A 70 -1.12 -3.15 16.22
CA VAL A 70 -2.36 -2.35 16.24
C VAL A 70 -3.01 -2.37 17.62
N ALA A 71 -3.13 -3.55 18.25
CA ALA A 71 -3.68 -3.68 19.60
C ALA A 71 -2.83 -2.95 20.66
N ALA A 72 -1.50 -2.91 20.48
CA ALA A 72 -0.58 -2.15 21.32
C ALA A 72 -0.60 -0.63 21.03
N GLY A 73 -1.38 -0.16 20.03
CA GLY A 73 -1.47 1.24 19.65
C GLY A 73 -0.23 1.80 18.94
N VAL A 74 0.66 0.92 18.45
CA VAL A 74 1.88 1.31 17.71
C VAL A 74 1.51 1.92 16.36
N HIS A 75 0.51 1.35 15.70
CA HIS A 75 -0.01 1.82 14.41
C HIS A 75 -1.43 2.34 14.56
N HIS A 76 -1.75 3.40 13.82
CA HIS A 76 -3.08 4.01 13.77
C HIS A 76 -3.66 4.06 12.36
N VAL A 77 -2.83 3.78 11.35
CA VAL A 77 -3.21 3.66 9.95
C VAL A 77 -2.55 2.42 9.38
N VAL A 78 -3.31 1.60 8.67
CA VAL A 78 -2.84 0.45 7.91
C VAL A 78 -3.21 0.64 6.45
N LEU A 79 -2.20 0.78 5.61
CA LEU A 79 -2.34 0.88 4.16
C LEU A 79 -2.36 -0.52 3.55
N VAL A 80 -3.36 -0.79 2.70
CA VAL A 80 -3.48 -2.06 1.97
C VAL A 80 -3.83 -1.84 0.49
N PRO A 81 -3.39 -2.71 -0.42
CA PRO A 81 -3.89 -2.74 -1.80
C PRO A 81 -5.40 -2.99 -1.93
N GLY A 82 -5.99 -3.68 -0.94
CA GLY A 82 -7.41 -3.94 -0.80
C GLY A 82 -7.68 -4.97 0.30
N PRO A 83 -8.89 -5.06 0.88
CA PRO A 83 -9.17 -5.92 2.05
C PRO A 83 -8.87 -7.41 1.85
N TRP A 84 -8.89 -7.86 0.60
CA TRP A 84 -8.57 -9.25 0.20
C TRP A 84 -7.18 -9.71 0.66
N VAL A 85 -6.26 -8.79 0.98
CA VAL A 85 -4.94 -9.16 1.53
C VAL A 85 -5.06 -9.85 2.90
N PHE A 86 -6.09 -9.54 3.69
CA PHE A 86 -6.32 -10.16 4.99
C PHE A 86 -6.86 -11.58 4.84
N CYS A 87 -7.85 -11.75 3.97
CA CYS A 87 -8.44 -13.04 3.65
C CYS A 87 -9.06 -12.99 2.26
N LEU A 88 -9.07 -14.12 1.54
CA LEU A 88 -9.81 -14.23 0.27
C LEU A 88 -11.32 -14.26 0.50
N ASP A 89 -11.77 -14.68 1.69
CA ASP A 89 -13.16 -14.56 2.10
C ASP A 89 -13.46 -13.09 2.46
N PRO A 90 -14.34 -12.41 1.72
CA PRO A 90 -14.66 -11.00 1.94
C PRO A 90 -15.31 -10.74 3.30
N VAL A 91 -16.03 -11.71 3.88
CA VAL A 91 -16.64 -11.58 5.22
C VAL A 91 -15.54 -11.54 6.27
N VAL A 92 -14.57 -12.45 6.18
CA VAL A 92 -13.43 -12.51 7.10
C VAL A 92 -12.51 -11.31 6.94
N ALA A 93 -12.28 -10.87 5.70
CA ALA A 93 -11.53 -9.64 5.41
C ALA A 93 -12.20 -8.40 6.04
N HIS A 94 -13.52 -8.27 5.88
CA HIS A 94 -14.26 -7.15 6.45
C HIS A 94 -14.26 -7.20 7.99
N ALA A 95 -14.43 -8.38 8.58
CA ALA A 95 -14.33 -8.55 10.03
C ALA A 95 -12.96 -8.11 10.59
N THR A 96 -11.88 -8.35 9.83
CA THR A 96 -10.54 -7.89 10.19
C THR A 96 -10.43 -6.37 10.16
N VAL A 97 -10.97 -5.72 9.14
CA VAL A 97 -11.04 -4.24 9.05
C VAL A 97 -11.81 -3.65 10.23
N GLN A 98 -12.98 -4.22 10.55
CA GLN A 98 -13.79 -3.78 11.69
C GLN A 98 -13.06 -3.95 13.02
N ARG A 99 -12.30 -5.04 13.17
CA ARG A 99 -11.47 -5.26 14.37
C ARG A 99 -10.39 -4.21 14.52
N PHE A 100 -9.71 -3.82 13.44
CA PHE A 100 -8.71 -2.76 13.48
C PHE A 100 -9.35 -1.40 13.78
N ALA A 101 -10.50 -1.10 13.18
CA ALA A 101 -11.26 0.12 13.46
C ALA A 101 -11.67 0.21 14.95
N ALA A 102 -12.14 -0.89 15.53
CA ALA A 102 -12.48 -0.97 16.96
C ALA A 102 -11.28 -0.75 17.89
N LEU A 103 -10.06 -1.01 17.42
CA LEU A 103 -8.80 -0.75 18.13
C LEU A 103 -8.27 0.67 17.88
N GLY A 104 -9.03 1.53 17.18
CA GLY A 104 -8.62 2.90 16.85
C GLY A 104 -7.61 2.97 15.72
N CYS A 105 -7.57 1.96 14.85
CA CYS A 105 -6.74 1.94 13.65
C CYS A 105 -7.60 2.04 12.39
N GLU A 106 -7.27 3.00 11.54
CA GLU A 106 -7.90 3.17 10.23
C GLU A 106 -7.24 2.25 9.20
N VAL A 107 -8.06 1.59 8.37
CA VAL A 107 -7.55 0.81 7.22
C VAL A 107 -7.84 1.60 5.95
N VAL A 108 -6.79 1.96 5.22
CA VAL A 108 -6.89 2.75 4.00
C VAL A 108 -6.51 1.88 2.80
N GLU A 109 -7.45 1.74 1.87
CA GLU A 109 -7.24 1.04 0.60
C GLU A 109 -6.55 1.96 -0.42
N LEU A 110 -5.59 1.41 -1.17
CA LEU A 110 -5.02 2.12 -2.31
C LEU A 110 -6.10 2.35 -3.39
N PRO A 111 -6.17 3.55 -4.00
CA PRO A 111 -7.15 3.83 -5.05
C PRO A 111 -6.98 2.87 -6.23
N ARG A 112 -8.00 2.09 -6.62
CA ARG A 112 -7.93 0.96 -7.58
C ARG A 112 -7.14 1.23 -8.88
N ASP A 113 -7.06 2.49 -9.29
CA ASP A 113 -6.28 2.96 -10.44
C ASP A 113 -4.76 2.89 -10.25
N TRP A 114 -4.27 2.55 -9.05
CA TRP A 114 -2.84 2.45 -8.75
C TRP A 114 -2.15 1.27 -9.47
N SER A 115 -2.92 0.22 -9.78
CA SER A 115 -2.46 -0.95 -10.55
C SER A 115 -2.64 -0.78 -12.06
N ALA A 116 -3.39 0.25 -12.49
CA ALA A 116 -3.35 0.68 -13.87
C ALA A 116 -1.94 1.18 -14.13
N ARG A 117 -1.18 0.39 -14.90
CA ARG A 117 0.03 0.82 -15.62
C ARG A 117 -0.10 2.30 -16.03
N PRO A 118 1.01 3.04 -16.16
CA PRO A 118 0.96 4.34 -16.84
C PRO A 118 0.20 4.14 -18.14
N ARG A 119 -0.98 4.78 -18.26
CA ARG A 119 -1.62 4.93 -19.57
C ARG A 119 -0.53 5.50 -20.45
N GLY A 120 -0.29 4.78 -21.55
CA GLY A 120 0.95 4.82 -22.31
C GLY A 120 1.44 6.22 -22.63
N GLY A 121 2.74 6.26 -22.92
CA GLY A 121 3.49 7.46 -23.25
C GLY A 121 2.65 8.50 -23.97
N GLY A 122 2.59 9.68 -23.36
CA GLY A 122 2.72 10.89 -24.17
C GLY A 122 3.86 10.61 -25.13
N ARG A 123 3.51 10.50 -26.41
CA ARG A 123 4.49 10.45 -27.50
C ARG A 123 5.49 11.57 -27.20
N PRO A 124 6.81 11.34 -27.28
CA PRO A 124 7.70 12.48 -27.44
C PRO A 124 7.21 13.21 -28.67
N ASP A 125 6.76 14.42 -28.40
CA ASP A 125 6.47 15.49 -29.30
C ASP A 125 7.47 15.39 -30.46
N HIS A 126 6.97 15.10 -31.66
CA HIS A 126 7.75 15.35 -32.86
C HIS A 126 8.22 16.82 -32.76
N PRO A 127 9.53 17.10 -32.86
CA PRO A 127 9.93 18.48 -32.92
C PRO A 127 9.38 19.07 -34.24
N PRO A 128 8.74 20.26 -34.21
CA PRO A 128 8.28 20.92 -35.42
C PRO A 128 9.48 21.65 -36.03
N TRP A 129 10.33 20.91 -36.74
CA TRP A 129 11.20 21.55 -37.73
C TRP A 129 11.37 20.62 -38.93
N GLY A 130 10.73 21.02 -40.02
CA GLY A 130 11.29 20.73 -41.32
C GLY A 130 12.61 21.48 -41.45
N SER A 131 13.59 20.83 -42.07
CA SER A 131 14.64 21.44 -42.90
C SER A 131 15.41 20.30 -43.58
N GLY A 132 15.39 20.26 -44.92
CA GLY A 132 16.35 19.49 -45.72
C GLY A 132 17.78 20.07 -45.61
N PRO A 133 18.71 19.80 -46.54
CA PRO A 133 18.60 19.05 -47.80
C PRO A 133 19.59 17.85 -47.93
N ARG A 134 19.50 17.13 -49.06
CA ARG A 134 20.45 16.10 -49.52
C ARG A 134 21.89 16.64 -49.61
N PRO A 135 22.89 15.74 -49.60
CA PRO A 135 23.84 15.77 -50.70
C PRO A 135 24.10 14.39 -51.32
N ALA A 136 24.63 14.47 -52.54
CA ALA A 136 24.94 13.38 -53.46
C ALA A 136 26.23 12.64 -53.08
N GLY A 137 26.33 11.40 -53.57
CA GLY A 137 27.50 10.53 -53.56
C GLY A 137 27.15 9.23 -54.25
#